data_AF-A0A2D0J3Q5-F1
#
_entry.id   AF-A0A2D0J3Q5-F1
#
_cell.length_a   1.000
_cell.length_b   1.000
_cell.length_c   1.000
_cell.angle_alpha   90.00
_cell.angle_beta   90.00
_cell.angle_gamma   90.00
#
_symmetry.space_group_name_H-M   'P 1'
#
loop_
_entity.id
_entity.type
_entity.pdbx_description
1 polymer ?
#
loop_
_entity_poly.entity_id
_entity_poly.type
_entity_poly.pdbx_seq_one_letter_code
_entity_poly.pdbx_strand_id
1 'polypeptide(L)' 'MIVTIDMTKPEVREYVNSDYPVPESEYQELIRGDIKTILKRWGFQGIKPEDVTVNIHD' A
#
# COMPACT_ATOMS: atom_id res chain seq x y z
N MET A 1 7.60 -10.38 -8.31
CA MET A 1 6.34 -10.06 -7.60
C MET A 1 6.28 -10.91 -6.35
N ILE A 2 6.26 -10.28 -5.17
CA ILE A 2 6.27 -10.98 -3.88
C ILE A 2 4.92 -10.80 -3.17
N VAL A 3 4.30 -9.63 -3.30
CA VAL A 3 2.99 -9.32 -2.68
C VAL A 3 2.09 -8.60 -3.67
N THR A 4 0.83 -9.01 -3.71
CA THR A 4 -0.25 -8.32 -4.41
C THR A 4 -1.34 -7.99 -3.40
N ILE A 5 -1.81 -6.75 -3.47
CA ILE A 5 -2.86 -6.24 -2.60
C ILE A 5 -3.94 -5.70 -3.52
N ASP A 6 -5.13 -6.26 -3.40
CA ASP A 6 -6.33 -5.80 -4.07
C ASP A 6 -7.23 -5.16 -3.02
N MET A 7 -7.64 -3.91 -3.26
CA MET A 7 -8.49 -3.14 -2.36
C MET A 7 -9.52 -2.35 -3.15
N THR A 8 -10.71 -2.21 -2.58
CA THR A 8 -11.72 -1.27 -3.06
C THR A 8 -11.40 0.17 -2.64
N LYS A 9 -11.92 1.16 -3.37
CA LYS A 9 -11.79 2.59 -2.99
C LYS A 9 -12.28 2.88 -1.56
N PRO A 10 -13.42 2.35 -1.08
CA PRO A 10 -13.85 2.51 0.30
C PRO A 10 -12.82 1.97 1.30
N GLU A 11 -12.28 0.76 1.08
CA GLU A 11 -11.26 0.17 1.96
C GLU A 11 -9.99 1.01 2.01
N VAL A 12 -9.57 1.57 0.88
CA VAL A 12 -8.41 2.47 0.84
C VAL A 12 -8.68 3.76 1.63
N ARG A 13 -9.89 4.33 1.54
CA ARG A 13 -10.27 5.51 2.33
C ARG A 13 -10.28 5.22 3.82
N GLU A 14 -10.79 4.05 4.22
CA GLU A 14 -10.75 3.59 5.62
C GLU A 14 -9.34 3.26 6.09
N TYR A 15 -8.46 2.79 5.20
CA TYR A 15 -7.07 2.53 5.52
C TYR A 15 -6.27 3.82 5.73
N VAL A 16 -6.41 4.77 4.80
CA VAL A 16 -5.68 6.03 4.85
C VAL A 16 -6.18 6.90 5.99
N ASN A 17 -7.49 6.85 6.31
CA ASN A 17 -8.20 7.50 7.43
C ASN A 17 -7.38 8.59 8.15
N SER A 18 -7.05 9.63 7.38
CA SER A 18 -6.16 10.69 7.78
C SER A 18 -6.98 11.95 8.01
N ASP A 19 -6.66 12.70 9.05
CA ASP A 19 -7.21 14.05 9.29
C ASP A 19 -6.94 15.01 8.12
N TYR A 20 -6.02 14.66 7.22
CA TYR A 20 -5.73 15.41 6.00
C TYR A 20 -6.20 14.67 4.74
N PRO A 21 -6.86 15.37 3.80
CA PRO A 21 -7.29 14.78 2.54
C PRO A 21 -6.06 14.39 1.72
N VAL A 22 -5.82 13.10 1.61
CA VAL A 22 -4.80 12.53 0.72
C VAL A 22 -5.42 12.34 -0.67
N PRO A 23 -4.80 12.84 -1.75
CA PRO A 23 -5.30 12.65 -3.10
C PRO A 23 -5.20 11.18 -3.54
N GLU A 24 -6.17 10.70 -4.31
CA GLU A 24 -6.26 9.29 -4.74
C GLU A 24 -5.02 8.81 -5.52
N SER A 25 -4.34 9.73 -6.21
CA SER A 25 -3.08 9.47 -6.92
C SER A 25 -1.94 9.01 -6.01
N GLU A 26 -1.99 9.33 -4.71
CA GLU A 26 -0.93 8.99 -3.76
C GLU A 26 -1.22 7.70 -2.96
N TYR A 27 -2.45 7.16 -3.04
CA TYR A 27 -2.85 5.98 -2.27
C TYR A 27 -1.97 4.77 -2.53
N GLN A 28 -1.70 4.46 -3.79
CA GLN A 28 -0.86 3.31 -4.14
C GLN A 28 0.55 3.43 -3.59
N GLU A 29 1.14 4.63 -3.61
CA GLU A 29 2.50 4.84 -3.13
C GLU A 29 2.58 4.72 -1.60
N LEU A 30 1.60 5.30 -0.89
CA LEU A 30 1.48 5.17 0.56
C LEU A 30 1.35 3.71 1.00
N ILE A 31 0.38 2.98 0.44
CA ILE A 31 0.16 1.57 0.77
C ILE A 31 1.41 0.74 0.46
N ARG A 32 2.05 0.97 -0.71
CA ARG A 32 3.29 0.28 -1.10
C ARG A 32 4.43 0.56 -0.10
N GLY A 33 4.56 1.79 0.37
CA GLY A 33 5.57 2.19 1.36
C GLY A 33 5.38 1.50 2.72
N ASP A 34 4.13 1.45 3.19
CA ASP A 34 3.76 0.80 4.45
C ASP A 34 3.99 -0.70 4.40
N ILE A 35 3.57 -1.35 3.32
CA ILE A 35 3.72 -2.80 3.12
C ILE A 35 5.19 -3.18 3.06
N LYS A 36 6.00 -2.40 2.36
CA LYS A 36 7.46 -2.56 2.38
C LYS A 36 8.01 -2.48 3.81
N THR A 37 7.50 -1.56 4.63
CA THR A 37 7.92 -1.40 6.02
C THR A 37 7.50 -2.58 6.89
N ILE A 38 6.26 -3.06 6.73
CA ILE A 38 5.73 -4.24 7.43
C ILE A 38 6.56 -5.49 7.09
N LEU A 39 6.81 -5.75 5.80
CA LEU A 39 7.58 -6.90 5.37
C LEU A 39 9.02 -6.86 5.89
N LYS A 40 9.66 -5.69 5.87
CA LYS A 40 10.98 -5.50 6.50
C LYS A 40 10.96 -5.82 7.99
N ARG A 41 9.93 -5.36 8.73
CA ARG A 41 9.77 -5.66 10.16
C ARG A 41 9.57 -7.15 10.43
N TRP A 42 8.99 -7.88 9.49
CA TRP A 42 8.81 -9.34 9.57
C TRP A 42 10.05 -10.14 9.16
N GLY A 43 11.17 -9.47 8.86
CA GLY A 43 12.44 -10.11 8.55
C GLY A 43 12.68 -10.39 7.06
N PHE A 44 11.77 -9.96 6.17
CA PHE A 44 12.02 -10.05 4.74
C PHE A 44 13.11 -9.04 4.33
N GLN A 45 14.18 -9.54 3.72
CA GLN A 45 15.28 -8.72 3.22
C GLN A 45 15.23 -8.58 1.70
N GLY A 46 15.80 -7.50 1.18
CA GLY A 46 15.90 -7.28 -0.27
C GLY A 46 14.62 -6.82 -0.97
N ILE A 47 13.53 -6.56 -0.23
CA ILE A 47 12.26 -6.13 -0.84
C ILE A 47 12.37 -4.73 -1.43
N LYS A 48 12.06 -4.64 -2.72
CA LYS A 48 11.96 -3.39 -3.45
C LYS A 48 10.50 -2.94 -3.57
N PRO A 49 10.23 -1.64 -3.81
CA PRO A 49 8.87 -1.15 -4.04
C PRO A 49 8.18 -1.84 -5.23
N GLU A 50 8.95 -2.19 -6.27
CA GLU A 50 8.49 -2.94 -7.47
C GLU A 50 8.03 -4.37 -7.17
N ASP A 51 8.36 -4.92 -5.99
CA ASP A 51 7.91 -6.26 -5.56
C ASP A 51 6.49 -6.27 -4.99
N VAL A 52 5.93 -5.08 -4.73
CA VAL A 52 4.59 -4.87 -4.16
C VAL A 52 3.68 -4.25 -5.21
N THR A 53 2.65 -4.99 -5.59
CA THR A 53 1.60 -4.51 -6.50
C THR A 53 0.36 -4.14 -5.68
N VAL A 54 -0.16 -2.94 -5.88
CA VAL A 54 -1.40 -2.46 -5.26
C VAL A 54 -2.39 -2.18 -6.37
N ASN A 55 -3.47 -2.95 -6.41
CA ASN A 55 -4.58 -2.76 -7.34
C ASN A 55 -5.73 -2.13 -6.56
N ILE A 56 -6.15 -0.95 -7.00
CA ILE A 56 -7.31 -0.27 -6.42
C ILE A 56 -8.42 -0.32 -7.45
N HIS A 57 -9.54 -0.90 -7.07
CA HIS A 57 -10.74 -0.97 -7.89
C HIS A 57 -11.91 -0.27 -7.20
N ASP A 58 -12.97 0.00 -7.95
CA ASP A 58 -14.24 0.49 -7.38
C ASP A 58 -14.90 -0.57 -6.49
#